data_AF-A0AA88XX30-F1
#
_entry.id   AF-A0AA88XX30-F1
#
_cell.length_a   1.000
_cell.length_b   1.000
_cell.length_c   1.000
_cell.angle_alpha   90.00
_cell.angle_beta   90.00
_cell.angle_gamma   90.00
#
_symmetry.space_group_name_H-M   'P 1'
#
loop_
_entity.id
_entity.type
_entity.pdbx_description
1 polymer ?
#
loop_
_entity_poly.entity_id
_entity_poly.type
_entity_poly.pdbx_seq_one_letter_code
_entity_poly.pdbx_strand_id
1 'polypeptide(L)'
;KLIIHFKDKAKIRVKKRWSQVMYMHYLLTRRFKPKNEDPAQKLKRLQQTFILALDGDVDFQPDAVDYLLQGMARNNTVGACCGRIHPIGSGPMVWYQKFEYAASHWLQKATEHVCGCVLCSPGCFTLMRGSAIVDENVLATYSKEPKTPWQMVQYDQGEDRWFCTLLLKQGYRVEYCAASDAKTFAPEGFTEFFKQRRRWSPSTIANIIDILASFGYIAGKNDSISKLYLVYQAFLLCTAIITPASILLLMIGAINIAFDIPPWGAMIIVLLPTVIFTISIYAATEDTQLFLASVISGTYAIVMMIVIIGILKTGIEAGFCSETTILICFVGGIFVVAAIIHPMEWTCILPGLLYFFAVPAVSVVLMVYAIGNIHVTSWGTREGTVDKKQKGKEVECGFGTVCRYNM
;
A
#
# COMPACT_ATOMS: atom_id res chain seq x y z
N LYS A 1 -12.33 -31.31 -3.90
CA LYS A 1 -13.71 -30.76 -3.93
C LYS A 1 -13.59 -29.24 -3.90
N LEU A 2 -13.97 -28.53 -4.96
CA LEU A 2 -14.09 -27.06 -4.94
C LEU A 2 -15.37 -26.70 -4.19
N ILE A 3 -15.27 -25.79 -3.22
CA ILE A 3 -16.42 -25.30 -2.47
C ILE A 3 -16.43 -23.78 -2.63
N ILE A 4 -17.50 -23.25 -3.22
CA ILE A 4 -17.68 -21.81 -3.43
C ILE A 4 -18.69 -21.31 -2.41
N HIS A 5 -18.31 -20.33 -1.60
CA HIS A 5 -19.20 -19.68 -0.64
C HIS A 5 -19.52 -18.26 -1.12
N PHE A 6 -20.80 -18.00 -1.37
CA PHE A 6 -21.27 -16.66 -1.68
C PHE A 6 -21.64 -15.91 -0.40
N LYS A 7 -21.17 -14.66 -0.29
CA LYS A 7 -21.47 -13.78 0.84
C LYS A 7 -22.90 -13.24 0.71
N ASP A 8 -23.72 -13.46 1.73
CA ASP A 8 -24.98 -12.74 1.91
C ASP A 8 -24.70 -11.35 2.53
N LYS A 9 -24.87 -10.29 1.75
CA LYS A 9 -24.62 -8.90 2.19
C LYS A 9 -25.61 -8.45 3.27
N ALA A 10 -26.78 -9.09 3.42
CA ALA A 10 -27.74 -8.75 4.46
C ALA A 10 -27.36 -9.34 5.82
N LYS A 11 -26.57 -10.42 5.85
CA LYS A 11 -26.18 -11.12 7.09
C LYS A 11 -24.78 -10.77 7.58
N ILE A 12 -23.96 -10.13 6.75
CA ILE A 12 -22.56 -9.86 7.05
C ILE A 12 -22.29 -8.38 6.84
N ARG A 13 -21.58 -7.77 7.79
CA ARG A 13 -21.17 -6.38 7.72
C ARG A 13 -20.49 -6.06 6.39
N VAL A 14 -20.81 -4.87 5.88
CA VAL A 14 -20.24 -4.32 4.65
C VAL A 14 -18.77 -3.98 4.91
N LYS A 15 -17.91 -4.02 3.86
CA LYS A 15 -16.44 -3.89 3.84
C LYS A 15 -15.65 -5.21 3.82
N LYS A 16 -14.44 -5.14 3.23
CA LYS A 16 -13.49 -6.26 3.04
C LYS A 16 -13.06 -6.91 4.35
N ARG A 17 -12.69 -6.12 5.37
CA ARG A 17 -12.28 -6.61 6.70
C ARG A 17 -13.26 -7.59 7.32
N TRP A 18 -14.55 -7.28 7.31
CA TRP A 18 -15.56 -8.14 7.92
C TRP A 18 -15.76 -9.47 7.20
N SER A 19 -15.56 -9.49 5.87
CA SER A 19 -15.50 -10.74 5.11
C SER A 19 -14.31 -11.59 5.53
N GLN A 20 -13.13 -10.98 5.68
CA GLN A 20 -11.93 -11.68 6.16
C GLN A 20 -12.15 -12.24 7.59
N VAL A 21 -12.64 -11.43 8.53
CA VAL A 21 -12.95 -11.86 9.91
C VAL A 21 -13.89 -13.07 9.91
N MET A 22 -14.97 -13.02 9.12
CA MET A 22 -15.92 -14.12 9.02
C MET A 22 -15.25 -15.41 8.54
N TYR A 23 -14.49 -15.36 7.45
CA TYR A 23 -13.86 -16.56 6.88
C TYR A 23 -12.72 -17.09 7.77
N MET A 24 -11.87 -16.22 8.31
CA MET A 24 -10.82 -16.60 9.27
C MET A 24 -11.42 -17.32 10.47
N HIS A 25 -12.49 -16.76 11.05
CA HIS A 25 -13.19 -17.40 12.17
C HIS A 25 -13.84 -18.72 11.74
N TYR A 26 -14.65 -18.72 10.67
CA TYR A 26 -15.36 -19.91 10.20
C TYR A 26 -14.41 -21.08 9.90
N LEU A 27 -13.33 -20.83 9.17
CA LEU A 27 -12.39 -21.87 8.75
C LEU A 27 -11.59 -22.41 9.95
N LEU A 28 -11.03 -21.52 10.77
CA LEU A 28 -10.06 -21.91 11.81
C LEU A 28 -10.72 -22.35 13.12
N THR A 29 -11.89 -21.79 13.49
CA THR A 29 -12.52 -22.05 14.79
C THR A 29 -13.73 -22.97 14.71
N ARG A 30 -14.36 -23.11 13.53
CA ARG A 30 -15.54 -23.99 13.33
C ARG A 30 -15.29 -25.16 12.37
N ARG A 31 -15.02 -24.90 11.10
CA ARG A 31 -15.11 -25.89 10.02
C ARG A 31 -14.08 -27.00 10.11
N PHE A 32 -12.85 -26.64 10.48
CA PHE A 32 -11.71 -27.55 10.59
C PHE A 32 -11.28 -27.80 12.03
N LYS A 33 -12.16 -27.51 13.01
CA LYS A 33 -11.91 -27.84 14.42
C LYS A 33 -12.26 -29.32 14.66
N PRO A 34 -11.30 -30.18 15.02
CA PRO A 34 -11.59 -31.57 15.38
C PRO A 34 -12.38 -31.63 16.69
N LYS A 35 -13.19 -32.68 16.86
CA LYS A 35 -13.82 -32.98 18.14
C LYS A 35 -12.74 -33.57 19.07
N ASN A 36 -12.62 -33.04 20.29
CA ASN A 36 -11.67 -33.48 21.32
C ASN A 36 -10.17 -33.33 20.96
N GLU A 37 -9.80 -32.20 20.36
CA GLU A 37 -8.39 -31.86 20.10
C GLU A 37 -7.71 -31.28 21.36
N ASP A 38 -6.61 -31.89 21.80
CA ASP A 38 -5.75 -31.35 22.86
C ASP A 38 -5.04 -30.06 22.41
N PRO A 39 -4.84 -29.06 23.30
CA PRO A 39 -4.03 -27.85 23.04
C PRO A 39 -2.76 -28.03 22.21
N ALA A 40 -1.93 -29.06 22.47
CA ALA A 40 -0.67 -29.23 21.73
C ALA A 40 -0.92 -29.68 20.28
N GLN A 41 -1.86 -30.59 20.06
CA GLN A 41 -2.28 -31.02 18.72
C GLN A 41 -2.91 -29.86 17.94
N LYS A 42 -3.76 -29.07 18.61
CA LYS A 42 -4.36 -27.87 18.05
C LYS A 42 -3.30 -26.89 17.57
N LEU A 43 -2.28 -26.60 18.38
CA LEU A 43 -1.20 -25.71 18.00
C LEU A 43 -0.45 -26.25 16.78
N LYS A 44 -0.07 -27.53 16.76
CA LYS A 44 0.63 -28.15 15.63
C LYS A 44 -0.18 -28.06 14.35
N ARG A 45 -1.47 -28.39 14.38
CA ARG A 45 -2.36 -28.29 13.21
C ARG A 45 -2.45 -26.85 12.71
N LEU A 46 -2.68 -25.89 13.60
CA LEU A 46 -2.80 -24.47 13.23
C LEU A 46 -1.48 -23.89 12.70
N GLN A 47 -0.33 -24.36 13.19
CA GLN A 47 0.99 -24.00 12.68
C GLN A 47 1.20 -24.47 11.22
N GLN A 48 0.55 -25.58 10.84
CA GLN A 48 0.57 -26.16 9.49
C GLN A 48 -0.67 -25.79 8.65
N THR A 49 -1.54 -24.91 9.16
CA THR A 49 -2.72 -24.43 8.44
C THR A 49 -2.41 -23.05 7.87
N PHE A 50 -2.68 -22.85 6.58
CA PHE A 50 -2.47 -21.57 5.91
C PHE A 50 -3.75 -21.08 5.23
N ILE A 51 -3.95 -19.76 5.23
CA ILE A 51 -5.03 -19.09 4.50
C ILE A 51 -4.40 -18.16 3.49
N LEU A 52 -4.68 -18.38 2.20
CA LEU A 52 -4.28 -17.49 1.12
C LEU A 52 -5.38 -16.45 0.90
N ALA A 53 -5.05 -15.16 1.05
CA ALA A 53 -5.90 -14.03 0.68
C ALA A 53 -5.56 -13.57 -0.74
N LEU A 54 -6.61 -13.45 -1.57
CA LEU A 54 -6.54 -13.05 -2.97
C LEU A 54 -7.58 -11.98 -3.26
N ASP A 55 -7.22 -10.97 -4.04
CA ASP A 55 -8.19 -10.09 -4.69
C ASP A 55 -8.72 -10.78 -5.97
N GLY A 56 -9.93 -10.42 -6.40
CA GLY A 56 -10.62 -11.11 -7.51
C GLY A 56 -10.04 -10.85 -8.90
N ASP A 57 -9.09 -9.91 -9.01
CA ASP A 57 -8.43 -9.43 -10.23
C ASP A 57 -6.93 -9.77 -10.24
N VAL A 58 -6.52 -10.77 -9.45
CA VAL A 58 -5.13 -11.20 -9.30
C VAL A 58 -4.85 -12.41 -10.17
N ASP A 59 -3.77 -12.33 -10.93
CA ASP A 59 -3.25 -13.41 -11.78
C ASP A 59 -1.89 -13.88 -11.22
N PHE A 60 -1.76 -15.17 -10.95
CA PHE A 60 -0.55 -15.76 -10.39
C PHE A 60 -0.34 -17.19 -10.88
N GLN A 61 0.91 -17.63 -10.88
CA GLN A 61 1.28 -19.01 -11.24
C GLN A 61 1.27 -19.91 -10.00
N PRO A 62 0.97 -21.22 -10.12
CA PRO A 62 0.97 -22.14 -8.98
C PRO A 62 2.25 -22.09 -8.13
N ASP A 63 3.42 -22.02 -8.80
CA ASP A 63 4.73 -21.94 -8.14
C ASP A 63 4.86 -20.75 -7.19
N ALA A 64 4.14 -19.64 -7.44
CA ALA A 64 4.14 -18.48 -6.55
C ALA A 64 3.62 -18.86 -5.15
N VAL A 65 2.57 -19.69 -5.08
CA VAL A 65 2.03 -20.18 -3.80
C VAL A 65 3.02 -21.12 -3.12
N ASP A 66 3.72 -21.96 -3.88
CA ASP A 66 4.75 -22.86 -3.36
C ASP A 66 5.91 -22.09 -2.73
N TYR A 67 6.36 -20.99 -3.34
CA TYR A 67 7.38 -20.12 -2.76
C TYR A 67 6.92 -19.49 -1.43
N LEU A 68 5.66 -19.03 -1.35
CA LEU A 68 5.10 -18.52 -0.08
C LEU A 68 5.06 -19.62 0.98
N LEU A 69 4.59 -20.83 0.62
CA LEU A 69 4.53 -21.97 1.53
C LEU A 69 5.92 -22.37 2.03
N GLN A 70 6.93 -22.37 1.18
CA GLN A 70 8.31 -22.65 1.57
C GLN A 70 8.84 -21.61 2.56
N GLY A 71 8.61 -20.31 2.34
CA GLY A 71 8.97 -19.26 3.29
C GLY A 71 8.30 -19.49 4.66
N MET A 72 7.00 -19.78 4.65
CA MET A 72 6.25 -20.10 5.87
C MET A 72 6.73 -21.41 6.54
N ALA A 73 7.16 -22.42 5.78
CA ALA A 73 7.60 -23.70 6.35
C ALA A 73 8.97 -23.60 7.03
N ARG A 74 9.84 -22.68 6.58
CA ARG A 74 11.20 -22.50 7.13
C ARG A 74 11.22 -21.89 8.53
N ASN A 75 10.24 -21.04 8.85
CA ASN A 75 10.22 -20.34 10.13
C ASN A 75 8.80 -20.24 10.69
N ASN A 76 8.58 -20.88 11.84
CA ASN A 76 7.29 -20.92 12.54
C ASN A 76 6.90 -19.57 13.16
N THR A 77 7.83 -18.61 13.31
CA THR A 77 7.51 -17.25 13.78
C THR A 77 6.97 -16.36 12.66
N VAL A 78 6.98 -16.81 11.40
CA VAL A 78 6.39 -16.05 10.29
C VAL A 78 4.87 -16.20 10.35
N GLY A 79 4.18 -15.10 10.63
CA GLY A 79 2.72 -15.03 10.73
C GLY A 79 2.05 -14.81 9.37
N ALA A 80 2.72 -14.10 8.46
CA ALA A 80 2.27 -13.88 7.10
C ALA A 80 3.47 -13.76 6.14
N CYS A 81 3.27 -14.19 4.89
CA CYS A 81 4.24 -14.06 3.81
C CYS A 81 3.51 -13.53 2.58
N CYS A 82 4.04 -12.45 1.98
CA CYS A 82 3.51 -11.89 0.74
C CYS A 82 4.49 -12.01 -0.42
N GLY A 83 3.93 -12.09 -1.62
CA GLY A 83 4.68 -12.08 -2.85
C GLY A 83 5.00 -10.68 -3.36
N ARG A 84 5.77 -10.62 -4.44
CA ARG A 84 5.97 -9.43 -5.27
C ARG A 84 4.75 -9.20 -6.15
N ILE A 85 4.27 -7.96 -6.17
CA ILE A 85 3.09 -7.57 -6.95
C ILE A 85 3.51 -6.75 -8.16
N HIS A 86 3.02 -7.16 -9.33
CA HIS A 86 3.26 -6.54 -10.62
C HIS A 86 2.01 -5.82 -11.11
N PRO A 87 2.03 -4.48 -11.28
CA PRO A 87 0.89 -3.77 -11.82
C PRO A 87 0.75 -4.04 -13.32
N ILE A 88 -0.44 -4.47 -13.73
CA ILE A 88 -0.83 -4.65 -15.14
C ILE A 88 -1.97 -3.70 -15.51
N GLY A 89 -2.10 -3.43 -16.81
CA GLY A 89 -3.02 -2.45 -17.38
C GLY A 89 -2.35 -1.61 -18.46
N SER A 90 -3.00 -0.55 -18.87
CA SER A 90 -2.63 0.32 -19.98
C SER A 90 -2.56 1.80 -19.60
N GLY A 91 -1.77 2.56 -20.37
CA GLY A 91 -1.66 4.01 -20.25
C GLY A 91 -0.61 4.54 -19.26
N PRO A 92 -0.41 5.87 -19.23
CA PRO A 92 0.68 6.51 -18.47
C PRO A 92 0.59 6.28 -16.96
N MET A 93 -0.61 6.19 -16.40
CA MET A 93 -0.78 5.95 -14.96
C MET A 93 -0.28 4.56 -14.55
N VAL A 94 -0.45 3.55 -15.41
CA VAL A 94 0.10 2.22 -15.17
C VAL A 94 1.61 2.22 -15.35
N TRP A 95 2.16 2.98 -16.31
CA TRP A 95 3.61 3.13 -16.47
C TRP A 95 4.28 3.76 -15.25
N TYR A 96 3.68 4.81 -14.69
CA TYR A 96 4.10 5.40 -13.41
C TYR A 96 4.12 4.34 -12.30
N GLN A 97 3.03 3.58 -12.16
CA GLN A 97 2.90 2.57 -11.11
C GLN A 97 3.87 1.40 -11.29
N LYS A 98 4.20 1.01 -12.53
CA LYS A 98 5.22 -0.01 -12.81
C LYS A 98 6.58 0.38 -12.24
N PHE A 99 7.04 1.62 -12.49
CA PHE A 99 8.28 2.09 -11.90
C PHE A 99 8.17 2.24 -10.39
N GLU A 100 7.08 2.83 -9.87
CA GLU A 100 6.87 3.01 -8.43
C GLU A 100 6.92 1.68 -7.67
N TYR A 101 6.22 0.66 -8.18
CA TYR A 101 6.19 -0.66 -7.56
C TYR A 101 7.57 -1.31 -7.68
N ALA A 102 8.21 -1.27 -8.85
CA ALA A 102 9.54 -1.82 -9.04
C ALA A 102 10.56 -1.19 -8.08
N ALA A 103 10.64 0.14 -8.04
CA ALA A 103 11.53 0.87 -7.12
C ALA A 103 11.26 0.54 -5.65
N SER A 104 9.98 0.44 -5.25
CA SER A 104 9.60 0.04 -3.89
C SER A 104 10.04 -1.38 -3.57
N HIS A 105 9.88 -2.34 -4.49
CA HIS A 105 10.28 -3.73 -4.27
C HIS A 105 11.80 -3.91 -4.26
N TRP A 106 12.51 -3.27 -5.20
CA TRP A 106 13.96 -3.36 -5.35
C TRP A 106 14.72 -2.75 -4.18
N LEU A 107 14.24 -1.61 -3.66
CA LEU A 107 14.95 -0.84 -2.65
C LEU A 107 14.29 -0.98 -1.28
N GLN A 108 13.05 -0.52 -1.15
CA GLN A 108 12.41 -0.38 0.16
C GLN A 108 12.02 -1.73 0.77
N LYS A 109 11.26 -2.56 0.07
CA LYS A 109 10.79 -3.86 0.58
C LYS A 109 11.94 -4.82 0.83
N ALA A 110 12.94 -4.82 -0.05
CA ALA A 110 14.17 -5.56 0.16
C ALA A 110 14.88 -5.12 1.45
N THR A 111 15.06 -3.80 1.65
CA THR A 111 15.66 -3.25 2.88
C THR A 111 14.84 -3.59 4.12
N GLU A 112 13.51 -3.38 4.09
CA GLU A 112 12.61 -3.72 5.19
C GLU A 112 12.71 -5.20 5.56
N HIS A 113 12.74 -6.10 4.57
CA HIS A 113 12.83 -7.53 4.79
C HIS A 113 14.19 -7.97 5.36
N VAL A 114 15.29 -7.37 4.90
CA VAL A 114 16.65 -7.71 5.36
C VAL A 114 16.93 -7.13 6.75
N CYS A 115 16.59 -5.86 6.99
CA CYS A 115 16.85 -5.18 8.25
C CYS A 115 15.86 -5.53 9.37
N GLY A 116 14.73 -6.13 9.03
CA GLY A 116 13.73 -6.56 9.99
C GLY A 116 12.60 -7.37 9.36
N CYS A 117 11.48 -6.72 9.08
CA CYS A 117 10.31 -7.32 8.44
C CYS A 117 9.52 -6.27 7.66
N VAL A 118 8.72 -6.70 6.68
CA VAL A 118 7.84 -5.74 5.97
C VAL A 118 6.67 -5.34 6.87
N LEU A 119 6.30 -4.05 6.86
CA LEU A 119 5.23 -3.54 7.73
C LEU A 119 3.81 -3.76 7.18
N CYS A 120 3.70 -4.33 5.98
CA CYS A 120 2.42 -4.60 5.34
C CYS A 120 2.61 -5.67 4.27
N SER A 121 1.74 -6.68 4.31
CA SER A 121 1.50 -7.63 3.23
C SER A 121 0.25 -7.21 2.47
N PRO A 122 0.32 -7.00 1.14
CA PRO A 122 -0.83 -6.56 0.35
C PRO A 122 -1.90 -7.66 0.32
N GLY A 123 -3.17 -7.30 0.57
CA GLY A 123 -4.26 -8.29 0.62
C GLY A 123 -4.56 -9.02 -0.68
N CYS A 124 -3.96 -8.59 -1.81
CA CYS A 124 -4.13 -9.19 -3.12
C CYS A 124 -3.40 -10.53 -3.30
N PHE A 125 -2.28 -10.77 -2.59
CA PHE A 125 -1.55 -12.04 -2.68
C PHE A 125 -0.72 -12.31 -1.42
N THR A 126 -1.39 -12.77 -0.36
CA THR A 126 -0.77 -12.99 0.96
C THR A 126 -1.18 -14.31 1.59
N LEU A 127 -0.20 -15.08 2.05
CA LEU A 127 -0.39 -16.33 2.78
C LEU A 127 -0.24 -16.08 4.29
N MET A 128 -1.24 -16.48 5.08
CA MET A 128 -1.29 -16.22 6.53
C MET A 128 -1.35 -17.54 7.31
N ARG A 129 -0.63 -17.61 8.44
CA ARG A 129 -0.60 -18.80 9.30
C ARG A 129 -1.81 -18.85 10.23
N GLY A 130 -2.43 -20.03 10.32
CA GLY A 130 -3.59 -20.27 11.17
C GLY A 130 -3.32 -19.99 12.65
N SER A 131 -2.17 -20.41 13.17
CA SER A 131 -1.78 -20.15 14.58
C SER A 131 -1.61 -18.67 14.87
N ALA A 132 -1.01 -17.90 13.95
CA ALA A 132 -0.83 -16.46 14.09
C ALA A 132 -2.16 -15.70 14.01
N ILE A 133 -3.09 -16.14 13.15
CA ILE A 133 -4.43 -15.55 13.05
C ILE A 133 -5.20 -15.71 14.37
N VAL A 134 -5.23 -16.92 14.94
CA VAL A 134 -6.05 -17.21 16.15
C VAL A 134 -5.36 -16.87 17.47
N ASP A 135 -4.17 -16.26 17.40
CA ASP A 135 -3.51 -15.71 18.57
C ASP A 135 -4.46 -14.70 19.26
N GLU A 136 -4.44 -14.69 20.59
CA GLU A 136 -5.44 -14.07 21.46
C GLU A 136 -5.73 -12.61 21.09
N ASN A 137 -4.69 -11.89 20.67
CA ASN A 137 -4.77 -10.45 20.38
C ASN A 137 -4.77 -10.11 18.88
N VAL A 138 -4.77 -11.10 17.97
CA VAL A 138 -4.82 -10.87 16.52
C VAL A 138 -6.26 -10.85 16.04
N LEU A 139 -6.89 -12.01 15.80
CA LEU A 139 -8.25 -12.04 15.23
C LEU A 139 -9.29 -11.39 16.14
N ALA A 140 -9.16 -11.54 17.46
CA ALA A 140 -10.08 -10.90 18.41
C ALA A 140 -10.04 -9.37 18.29
N THR A 141 -8.85 -8.78 18.20
CA THR A 141 -8.68 -7.33 18.02
C THR A 141 -9.07 -6.87 16.62
N TYR A 142 -8.70 -7.65 15.59
CA TYR A 142 -9.05 -7.38 14.19
C TYR A 142 -10.57 -7.31 13.96
N SER A 143 -11.33 -8.10 14.71
CA SER A 143 -12.80 -8.14 14.70
C SER A 143 -13.49 -7.03 15.48
N LYS A 144 -12.76 -6.16 16.19
CA LYS A 144 -13.37 -5.05 16.95
C LYS A 144 -13.86 -3.95 16.00
N GLU A 145 -14.98 -3.35 16.36
CA GLU A 145 -15.44 -2.13 15.70
C GLU A 145 -14.56 -0.94 16.08
N PRO A 146 -14.29 -0.02 15.13
CA PRO A 146 -13.58 1.20 15.44
C PRO A 146 -14.48 2.09 16.30
N LYS A 147 -13.98 2.53 17.45
CA LYS A 147 -14.69 3.44 18.38
C LYS A 147 -14.18 4.87 18.30
N THR A 148 -12.97 5.07 17.78
CA THR A 148 -12.34 6.39 17.63
C THR A 148 -12.03 6.69 16.17
N PRO A 149 -11.91 7.97 15.77
CA PRO A 149 -11.52 8.33 14.41
C PRO A 149 -10.20 7.69 13.98
N TRP A 150 -9.23 7.63 14.89
CA TRP A 150 -7.94 6.98 14.63
C TRP A 150 -8.11 5.48 14.30
N GLN A 151 -8.93 4.77 15.06
CA GLN A 151 -9.23 3.37 14.79
C GLN A 151 -9.97 3.18 13.47
N MET A 152 -10.80 4.14 13.05
CA MET A 152 -11.47 4.06 11.75
C MET A 152 -10.47 4.14 10.59
N VAL A 153 -9.48 5.03 10.66
CA VAL A 153 -8.38 5.11 9.69
C VAL A 153 -7.57 3.82 9.69
N GLN A 154 -7.17 3.35 10.86
CA GLN A 154 -6.32 2.17 10.97
C GLN A 154 -7.05 0.90 10.52
N TYR A 155 -8.27 0.66 11.00
CA TYR A 155 -8.96 -0.61 10.85
C TYR A 155 -9.65 -0.75 9.49
N ASP A 156 -10.21 0.33 8.93
CA ASP A 156 -11.08 0.25 7.75
C ASP A 156 -10.47 0.85 6.47
N GLN A 157 -9.45 1.72 6.54
CA GLN A 157 -8.82 2.25 5.32
C GLN A 157 -7.65 1.40 4.81
N GLY A 158 -6.93 0.73 5.71
CA GLY A 158 -5.88 -0.22 5.34
C GLY A 158 -5.89 -1.41 6.29
N GLU A 159 -6.94 -2.21 6.17
CA GLU A 159 -7.18 -3.40 6.96
C GLU A 159 -6.03 -4.41 6.87
N ASP A 160 -5.42 -4.54 5.70
CA ASP A 160 -4.27 -5.43 5.46
C ASP A 160 -3.05 -4.99 6.30
N ARG A 161 -2.80 -3.67 6.37
CA ARG A 161 -1.72 -3.10 7.19
C ARG A 161 -2.03 -3.24 8.68
N TRP A 162 -3.28 -3.00 9.08
CA TRP A 162 -3.69 -3.20 10.46
C TRP A 162 -3.52 -4.65 10.93
N PHE A 163 -3.90 -5.61 10.08
CA PHE A 163 -3.68 -7.02 10.36
C PHE A 163 -2.19 -7.33 10.55
N CYS A 164 -1.32 -6.80 9.69
CA CYS A 164 0.13 -6.93 9.85
C CYS A 164 0.65 -6.29 11.14
N THR A 165 0.19 -5.09 11.49
CA THR A 165 0.54 -4.42 12.77
C THR A 165 0.20 -5.30 13.97
N LEU A 166 -0.96 -5.98 13.95
CA LEU A 166 -1.34 -6.92 15.02
C LEU A 166 -0.42 -8.13 15.09
N LEU A 167 -0.04 -8.71 13.95
CA LEU A 167 0.93 -9.81 13.89
C LEU A 167 2.29 -9.38 14.47
N LEU A 168 2.79 -8.21 14.07
CA LEU A 168 4.06 -7.67 14.55
C LEU A 168 4.03 -7.43 16.08
N LYS A 169 2.92 -6.90 16.60
CA LYS A 169 2.70 -6.72 18.04
C LYS A 169 2.60 -8.05 18.80
N GLN A 170 2.20 -9.14 18.15
CA GLN A 170 2.21 -10.48 18.77
C GLN A 170 3.54 -11.23 18.61
N GLY A 171 4.59 -10.60 18.07
CA GLY A 171 5.90 -11.23 17.94
C GLY A 171 6.09 -12.03 16.66
N TYR A 172 5.10 -12.02 15.75
CA TYR A 172 5.23 -12.68 14.46
C TYR A 172 6.00 -11.81 13.46
N ARG A 173 6.77 -12.45 12.60
CA ARG A 173 7.39 -11.82 11.44
C ARG A 173 6.41 -11.76 10.28
N VAL A 174 6.43 -10.65 9.55
CA VAL A 174 5.79 -10.55 8.23
C VAL A 174 6.88 -10.60 7.17
N GLU A 175 6.81 -11.60 6.30
CA GLU A 175 7.84 -11.94 5.33
C GLU A 175 7.47 -11.47 3.92
N TYR A 176 8.50 -11.09 3.16
CA TYR A 176 8.38 -10.74 1.75
C TYR A 176 9.17 -11.75 0.93
N CYS A 177 8.48 -12.50 0.09
CA CYS A 177 9.07 -13.49 -0.80
C CYS A 177 9.27 -12.88 -2.18
N ALA A 178 10.50 -12.47 -2.45
CA ALA A 178 10.88 -11.82 -3.69
C ALA A 178 10.74 -12.72 -4.94
N ALA A 179 10.70 -14.04 -4.78
CA ALA A 179 10.54 -15.03 -5.86
C ALA A 179 9.07 -15.41 -6.15
N SER A 180 8.14 -14.91 -5.34
CA SER A 180 6.72 -15.22 -5.44
C SER A 180 6.00 -14.10 -6.18
N ASP A 181 5.84 -14.21 -7.49
CA ASP A 181 5.24 -13.15 -8.31
C ASP A 181 3.73 -13.31 -8.53
N ALA A 182 3.00 -12.20 -8.42
CA ALA A 182 1.59 -12.08 -8.79
C ALA A 182 1.31 -10.76 -9.51
N LYS A 183 0.31 -10.74 -10.39
CA LYS A 183 -0.09 -9.57 -11.18
C LYS A 183 -1.46 -9.07 -10.72
N THR A 184 -1.67 -7.76 -10.74
CA THR A 184 -2.96 -7.15 -10.39
C THR A 184 -3.25 -5.94 -11.27
N PHE A 185 -4.52 -5.69 -11.57
CA PHE A 185 -4.93 -4.53 -12.34
C PHE A 185 -4.75 -3.25 -11.51
N ALA A 186 -3.87 -2.38 -11.99
CA ALA A 186 -3.64 -1.09 -11.38
C ALA A 186 -4.62 -0.05 -11.94
N PRO A 187 -4.96 1.00 -11.17
CA PRO A 187 -5.74 2.12 -11.67
C PRO A 187 -5.17 2.71 -12.97
N GLU A 188 -5.98 2.77 -14.02
CA GLU A 188 -5.55 3.34 -15.32
C GLU A 188 -5.81 4.85 -15.40
N GLY A 189 -6.79 5.34 -14.63
CA GLY A 189 -7.18 6.75 -14.59
C GLY A 189 -6.67 7.51 -13.37
N PHE A 190 -6.48 8.82 -13.54
CA PHE A 190 -6.06 9.72 -12.45
C PHE A 190 -6.99 9.67 -11.24
N THR A 191 -8.31 9.75 -11.49
CA THR A 191 -9.33 9.74 -10.43
C THR A 191 -9.30 8.44 -9.61
N GLU A 192 -9.21 7.29 -10.28
CA GLU A 192 -9.18 6.00 -9.60
C GLU A 192 -7.90 5.86 -8.76
N PHE A 193 -6.75 6.29 -9.30
CA PHE A 193 -5.48 6.33 -8.59
C PHE A 193 -5.57 7.20 -7.32
N PHE A 194 -6.10 8.42 -7.41
CA PHE A 194 -6.26 9.31 -6.25
C PHE A 194 -7.22 8.74 -5.20
N LYS A 195 -8.36 8.17 -5.61
CA LYS A 195 -9.30 7.52 -4.68
C LYS A 195 -8.68 6.31 -3.97
N GLN A 196 -7.84 5.53 -4.66
CA GLN A 196 -7.11 4.43 -4.05
C GLN A 196 -6.13 4.94 -2.99
N ARG A 197 -5.29 5.92 -3.36
CA ARG A 197 -4.21 6.41 -2.51
C ARG A 197 -4.69 7.25 -1.33
N ARG A 198 -5.87 7.86 -1.41
CA ARG A 198 -6.56 8.48 -0.28
C ARG A 198 -6.63 7.57 0.95
N ARG A 199 -6.75 6.25 0.76
CA ARG A 199 -6.83 5.28 1.88
C ARG A 199 -5.46 4.78 2.32
N TRP A 200 -4.57 4.55 1.35
CA TRP A 200 -3.27 3.94 1.62
C TRP A 200 -2.35 4.88 2.42
N SER A 201 -2.32 6.16 2.09
CA SER A 201 -1.40 7.12 2.74
C SER A 201 -1.74 7.32 4.23
N PRO A 202 -2.99 7.66 4.61
CA PRO A 202 -3.33 7.85 6.02
C PRO A 202 -3.19 6.56 6.84
N SER A 203 -3.58 5.40 6.28
CA SER A 203 -3.40 4.12 6.96
C SER A 203 -1.92 3.78 7.20
N THR A 204 -1.04 4.12 6.24
CA THR A 204 0.41 3.92 6.38
C THR A 204 0.96 4.76 7.54
N ILE A 205 0.63 6.05 7.56
CA ILE A 205 1.04 6.97 8.64
C ILE A 205 0.52 6.47 10.00
N ALA A 206 -0.77 6.14 10.10
CA ALA A 206 -1.39 5.73 11.36
C ALA A 206 -0.77 4.44 11.93
N ASN A 207 -0.51 3.44 11.09
CA ASN A 207 0.09 2.18 11.54
C ASN A 207 1.58 2.31 11.89
N ILE A 208 2.35 3.13 11.16
CA ILE A 208 3.76 3.37 11.52
C ILE A 208 3.84 4.10 12.86
N ILE A 209 3.00 5.12 13.08
CA ILE A 209 2.91 5.81 14.38
C ILE A 209 2.56 4.83 15.50
N ASP A 210 1.63 3.91 15.27
CA ASP A 210 1.25 2.91 16.28
C ASP A 210 2.41 1.94 16.62
N ILE A 211 3.19 1.51 15.61
CA ILE A 211 4.39 0.68 15.82
C ILE A 211 5.45 1.46 16.61
N LEU A 212 5.71 2.72 16.24
CA LEU A 212 6.69 3.58 16.91
C LEU A 212 6.27 3.93 18.35
N ALA A 213 4.99 4.22 18.59
CA ALA A 213 4.47 4.47 19.93
C ALA A 213 4.54 3.22 20.83
N SER A 214 4.44 2.04 20.23
CA SER A 214 4.51 0.75 20.91
C SER A 214 5.93 0.15 20.94
N PHE A 215 6.97 0.93 20.66
CA PHE A 215 8.31 0.40 20.39
C PHE A 215 8.88 -0.47 21.51
N GLY A 216 8.72 -0.05 22.78
CA GLY A 216 9.28 -0.77 23.93
C GLY A 216 8.67 -2.16 24.09
N TYR A 217 7.37 -2.27 23.80
CA TYR A 217 6.65 -3.53 23.81
C TYR A 217 7.04 -4.42 22.62
N ILE A 218 7.06 -3.85 21.41
CA ILE A 218 7.33 -4.61 20.18
C ILE A 218 8.78 -5.11 20.17
N ALA A 219 9.76 -4.26 20.47
CA ALA A 219 11.17 -4.64 20.47
C ALA A 219 11.52 -5.69 21.54
N GLY A 220 10.72 -5.80 22.61
CA GLY A 220 10.87 -6.84 23.63
C GLY A 220 10.15 -8.16 23.29
N LYS A 221 9.22 -8.15 22.33
CA LYS A 221 8.39 -9.31 21.98
C LYS A 221 8.65 -9.88 20.58
N ASN A 222 9.18 -9.06 19.67
CA ASN A 222 9.41 -9.42 18.27
C ASN A 222 10.88 -9.28 17.90
N ASP A 223 11.57 -10.42 17.79
CA ASP A 223 12.99 -10.46 17.43
C ASP A 223 13.28 -9.95 16.01
N SER A 224 12.26 -9.87 15.14
CA SER A 224 12.40 -9.33 13.79
C SER A 224 12.34 -7.79 13.73
N ILE A 225 12.07 -7.11 14.85
CA ILE A 225 12.00 -5.65 14.94
C ILE A 225 13.07 -5.15 15.92
N SER A 226 14.25 -4.83 15.36
CA SER A 226 15.34 -4.25 16.13
C SER A 226 15.12 -2.76 16.44
N LYS A 227 15.83 -2.23 17.44
CA LYS A 227 15.84 -0.79 17.74
C LYS A 227 16.31 0.05 16.54
N LEU A 228 17.32 -0.43 15.81
CA LEU A 228 17.82 0.23 14.60
C LEU A 228 16.75 0.26 13.51
N TYR A 229 16.01 -0.83 13.34
CA TYR A 229 14.91 -0.90 12.39
C TYR A 229 13.80 0.11 12.73
N LEU A 230 13.50 0.30 14.02
CA LEU A 230 12.56 1.33 14.47
C LEU A 230 13.06 2.76 14.21
N VAL A 231 14.36 3.02 14.39
CA VAL A 231 14.97 4.32 14.03
C VAL A 231 14.84 4.57 12.52
N TYR A 232 15.08 3.54 11.70
CA TYR A 232 14.85 3.62 10.25
C TYR A 232 13.39 3.96 9.91
N GLN A 233 12.42 3.31 10.55
CA GLN A 233 10.99 3.59 10.33
C GLN A 233 10.59 5.00 10.82
N ALA A 234 11.15 5.46 11.93
CA ALA A 234 10.96 6.83 12.41
C ALA A 234 11.53 7.85 11.41
N PHE A 235 12.73 7.60 10.88
CA PHE A 235 13.35 8.44 9.86
C PHE A 235 12.49 8.52 8.60
N LEU A 236 12.01 7.38 8.08
CA LEU A 236 11.12 7.35 6.91
C LEU A 236 9.83 8.14 7.15
N LEU A 237 9.22 8.04 8.33
CA LEU A 237 8.02 8.79 8.68
C LEU A 237 8.31 10.30 8.72
N CYS A 238 9.40 10.72 9.37
CA CYS A 238 9.81 12.12 9.42
C CYS A 238 10.08 12.68 8.03
N THR A 239 10.81 11.94 7.19
CA THR A 239 11.05 12.33 5.79
C THR A 239 9.72 12.47 5.05
N ALA A 240 8.80 11.51 5.15
CA ALA A 240 7.51 11.57 4.47
C ALA A 240 6.66 12.80 4.88
N ILE A 241 6.74 13.24 6.13
CA ILE A 241 6.05 14.45 6.63
C ILE A 241 6.69 15.73 6.07
N ILE A 242 8.02 15.76 5.91
CA ILE A 242 8.77 16.94 5.44
C ILE A 242 8.75 17.06 3.90
N THR A 243 8.67 15.95 3.17
CA THR A 243 8.71 15.89 1.70
C THR A 243 7.82 16.92 1.00
N PRO A 244 6.53 17.11 1.35
CA PRO A 244 5.68 18.08 0.66
C PRO A 244 6.28 19.50 0.69
N ALA A 245 6.81 19.92 1.85
CA ALA A 245 7.44 21.23 1.99
C ALA A 245 8.75 21.32 1.20
N SER A 246 9.59 20.28 1.23
CA SER A 246 10.83 20.23 0.45
C SER A 246 10.59 20.32 -1.06
N ILE A 247 9.56 19.64 -1.58
CA ILE A 247 9.22 19.69 -3.00
C ILE A 247 8.69 21.08 -3.41
N LEU A 248 7.88 21.73 -2.56
CA LEU A 248 7.45 23.10 -2.81
C LEU A 248 8.63 24.08 -2.83
N LEU A 249 9.56 23.98 -1.88
CA LEU A 249 10.78 24.80 -1.87
C LEU A 249 11.65 24.57 -3.10
N LEU A 250 11.78 23.31 -3.56
CA LEU A 250 12.52 22.98 -4.78
C LEU A 250 11.90 23.65 -6.01
N MET A 251 10.57 23.63 -6.13
CA MET A 251 9.85 24.31 -7.22
C MET A 251 10.01 25.83 -7.16
N ILE A 252 9.97 26.43 -5.96
CA ILE A 252 10.19 27.86 -5.76
C ILE A 252 11.60 28.27 -6.24
N GLY A 253 12.63 27.52 -5.84
CA GLY A 253 14.00 27.76 -6.26
C GLY A 253 14.18 27.65 -7.78
N ALA A 254 13.57 26.63 -8.39
CA ALA A 254 13.64 26.46 -9.85
C ALA A 254 12.95 27.58 -10.62
N ILE A 255 11.78 28.06 -10.17
CA ILE A 255 11.09 29.19 -10.82
C ILE A 255 11.91 30.47 -10.69
N ASN A 256 12.51 30.72 -9.53
CA ASN A 256 13.38 31.87 -9.32
C ASN A 256 14.56 31.88 -10.30
N ILE A 257 15.24 30.74 -10.48
CA ILE A 257 16.39 30.63 -11.40
C ILE A 257 15.95 30.68 -12.87
N ALA A 258 14.86 29.99 -13.23
CA ALA A 258 14.46 29.83 -14.63
C ALA A 258 13.81 31.09 -15.22
N PHE A 259 13.12 31.89 -14.41
CA PHE A 259 12.32 33.02 -14.88
C PHE A 259 12.73 34.37 -14.26
N ASP A 260 13.79 34.39 -13.45
CA ASP A 260 14.26 35.59 -12.72
C ASP A 260 13.15 36.25 -11.87
N ILE A 261 12.21 35.43 -11.38
CA ILE A 261 11.12 35.88 -10.52
C ILE A 261 11.64 35.92 -9.09
N PRO A 262 11.47 37.01 -8.32
CA PRO A 262 11.96 37.06 -6.95
C PRO A 262 11.33 35.96 -6.08
N PRO A 263 12.03 35.44 -5.03
CA PRO A 263 11.59 34.27 -4.28
C PRO A 263 10.16 34.35 -3.71
N TRP A 264 9.74 35.55 -3.27
CA TRP A 264 8.37 35.77 -2.77
C TRP A 264 7.31 35.62 -3.88
N GLY A 265 7.63 36.03 -5.11
CA GLY A 265 6.74 35.87 -6.26
C GLY A 265 6.62 34.40 -6.68
N ALA A 266 7.74 33.69 -6.72
CA ALA A 266 7.78 32.25 -6.97
C ALA A 266 7.01 31.47 -5.88
N MET A 267 7.11 31.89 -4.62
CA MET A 267 6.35 31.32 -3.51
C MET A 267 4.84 31.47 -3.71
N ILE A 268 4.37 32.65 -4.14
CA ILE A 268 2.94 32.86 -4.44
C ILE A 268 2.49 31.93 -5.58
N ILE A 269 3.27 31.85 -6.67
CA ILE A 269 2.94 31.01 -7.83
C ILE A 269 2.80 29.54 -7.44
N VAL A 270 3.70 29.03 -6.59
CA VAL A 270 3.73 27.62 -6.17
C VAL A 270 2.71 27.32 -5.07
N LEU A 271 2.49 28.22 -4.11
CA LEU A 271 1.60 27.95 -2.99
C LEU A 271 0.14 28.24 -3.30
N LEU A 272 -0.16 29.22 -4.17
CA LEU A 272 -1.53 29.62 -4.46
C LEU A 272 -2.40 28.45 -4.97
N PRO A 273 -1.96 27.59 -5.92
CA PRO A 273 -2.75 26.43 -6.34
C PRO A 273 -2.97 25.43 -5.19
N THR A 274 -1.96 25.18 -4.35
CA THR A 274 -2.10 24.30 -3.16
C THR A 274 -3.10 24.86 -2.15
N VAL A 275 -3.10 26.17 -1.91
CA VAL A 275 -4.04 26.84 -1.01
C VAL A 275 -5.46 26.77 -1.58
N ILE A 276 -5.65 27.09 -2.86
CA ILE A 276 -6.94 26.95 -3.55
C ILE A 276 -7.45 25.51 -3.45
N PHE A 277 -6.57 24.54 -3.68
CA PHE A 277 -6.94 23.13 -3.57
C PHE A 277 -7.35 22.76 -2.15
N THR A 278 -6.61 23.22 -1.14
CA THR A 278 -6.94 23.00 0.27
C THR A 278 -8.30 23.59 0.62
N ILE A 279 -8.63 24.80 0.16
CA ILE A 279 -9.96 25.39 0.34
C ILE A 279 -11.03 24.53 -0.36
N SER A 280 -10.74 24.02 -1.55
CA SER A 280 -11.67 23.17 -2.30
C SER A 280 -12.03 21.87 -1.58
N ILE A 281 -11.13 21.34 -0.73
CA ILE A 281 -11.43 20.14 0.08
C ILE A 281 -12.66 20.37 0.97
N TYR A 282 -12.81 21.58 1.52
CA TYR A 282 -13.89 21.90 2.44
C TYR A 282 -15.12 22.51 1.77
N ALA A 283 -14.98 23.02 0.55
CA ALA A 283 -16.02 23.78 -0.14
C ALA A 283 -16.63 23.07 -1.37
N ALA A 284 -15.94 22.07 -1.94
CA ALA A 284 -16.31 21.46 -3.22
C ALA A 284 -16.63 19.96 -3.12
N THR A 285 -17.35 19.45 -4.11
CA THR A 285 -17.68 18.02 -4.27
C THR A 285 -16.44 17.19 -4.63
N GLU A 286 -16.47 15.87 -4.36
CA GLU A 286 -15.36 14.95 -4.65
C GLU A 286 -14.89 15.04 -6.12
N ASP A 287 -15.82 15.10 -7.07
CA ASP A 287 -15.49 15.19 -8.50
C ASP A 287 -14.80 16.51 -8.85
N THR A 288 -15.24 17.63 -8.27
CA THR A 288 -14.60 18.94 -8.44
C THR A 288 -13.20 18.96 -7.84
N GLN A 289 -13.03 18.36 -6.65
CA GLN A 289 -11.71 18.22 -6.03
C GLN A 289 -10.77 17.40 -6.92
N LEU A 290 -11.21 16.27 -7.46
CA LEU A 290 -10.39 15.42 -8.33
C LEU A 290 -10.04 16.11 -9.66
N PHE A 291 -10.96 16.90 -10.21
CA PHE A 291 -10.69 17.73 -11.37
C PHE A 291 -9.62 18.79 -11.07
N LEU A 292 -9.76 19.54 -9.98
CA LEU A 292 -8.75 20.51 -9.56
C LEU A 292 -7.39 19.84 -9.29
N ALA A 293 -7.41 18.69 -8.63
CA ALA A 293 -6.20 17.90 -8.37
C ALA A 293 -5.48 17.51 -9.66
N SER A 294 -6.21 17.13 -10.72
CA SER A 294 -5.61 16.74 -12.00
C SER A 294 -4.99 17.94 -12.73
N VAL A 295 -5.68 19.09 -12.74
CA VAL A 295 -5.17 20.33 -13.34
C VAL A 295 -3.91 20.80 -12.61
N ILE A 296 -3.93 20.87 -11.27
CA ILE A 296 -2.79 21.31 -10.47
C ILE A 296 -1.62 20.34 -10.62
N SER A 297 -1.88 19.03 -10.63
CA SER A 297 -0.85 18.00 -10.85
C SER A 297 -0.18 18.15 -12.21
N GLY A 298 -0.95 18.44 -13.26
CA GLY A 298 -0.42 18.72 -14.59
C GLY A 298 0.48 19.96 -14.61
N THR A 299 0.05 21.05 -13.98
CA THR A 299 0.85 22.28 -13.85
C THR A 299 2.15 22.02 -13.07
N TYR A 300 2.08 21.31 -11.95
CA TYR A 300 3.29 21.00 -11.17
C TYR A 300 4.23 20.03 -11.89
N ALA A 301 3.71 19.11 -12.71
CA ALA A 301 4.56 18.28 -13.56
C ALA A 301 5.38 19.13 -14.54
N ILE A 302 4.79 20.19 -15.11
CA ILE A 302 5.52 21.15 -15.97
C ILE A 302 6.59 21.89 -15.19
N VAL A 303 6.28 22.39 -13.99
CA VAL A 303 7.28 23.04 -13.12
C VAL A 303 8.40 22.07 -12.76
N MET A 304 8.11 20.79 -12.51
CA MET A 304 9.15 19.80 -12.24
C MET A 304 10.02 19.45 -13.43
N MET A 305 9.49 19.51 -14.64
CA MET A 305 10.35 19.39 -15.83
C MET A 305 11.39 20.51 -15.85
N ILE A 306 10.99 21.75 -15.53
CA ILE A 306 11.90 22.90 -15.43
C ILE A 306 12.91 22.68 -14.30
N VAL A 307 12.47 22.20 -13.13
CA VAL A 307 13.33 21.84 -11.99
C VAL A 307 14.41 20.85 -12.42
N ILE A 308 14.03 19.74 -13.07
CA ILE A 308 14.96 18.69 -13.47
C ILE A 308 15.97 19.21 -14.50
N ILE A 309 15.51 19.97 -15.50
CA ILE A 309 16.39 20.60 -16.50
C ILE A 309 17.36 21.57 -15.81
N GLY A 310 16.87 22.39 -14.87
CA GLY A 310 17.70 23.32 -14.10
C GLY A 310 18.77 22.60 -13.29
N ILE A 311 18.40 21.55 -12.55
CA ILE A 311 19.32 20.72 -11.77
C ILE A 311 20.40 20.09 -12.67
N LEU A 312 20.00 19.55 -13.83
CA LEU A 312 20.95 18.97 -14.79
C LEU A 312 21.91 20.03 -15.35
N LYS A 313 21.40 21.21 -15.73
CA LYS A 313 22.22 22.32 -16.21
C LYS A 313 23.22 22.77 -15.15
N THR A 314 22.76 23.00 -13.92
CA THR A 314 23.63 23.39 -12.80
C THR A 314 24.71 22.35 -12.54
N GLY A 315 24.37 21.05 -12.61
CA GLY A 315 25.37 19.99 -12.47
C GLY A 315 26.43 20.01 -13.59
N ILE A 316 26.02 20.21 -14.84
CA ILE A 316 26.96 20.30 -15.97
C ILE A 316 27.90 21.51 -15.80
N GLU A 317 27.37 22.67 -15.43
CA GLU A 317 28.13 23.91 -15.26
C GLU A 317 29.07 23.85 -14.05
N ALA A 318 28.65 23.23 -12.95
CA ALA A 318 29.45 23.09 -11.74
C ALA A 318 30.57 22.03 -11.87
N GLY A 319 30.53 21.18 -12.91
CA GLY A 319 31.50 20.13 -13.14
C GLY A 319 31.29 18.88 -12.28
N PHE A 320 32.02 17.80 -12.59
CA PHE A 320 31.80 16.47 -12.03
C PHE A 320 32.09 16.36 -10.52
N CYS A 321 33.06 17.14 -10.01
CA CYS A 321 33.45 17.11 -8.61
C CYS A 321 32.58 17.99 -7.70
N SER A 322 31.56 18.67 -8.26
CA SER A 322 30.64 19.47 -7.44
C SER A 322 29.68 18.59 -6.66
N GLU A 323 29.27 19.07 -5.48
CA GLU A 323 28.32 18.39 -4.61
C GLU A 323 26.99 18.08 -5.34
N THR A 324 26.51 19.03 -6.15
CA THR A 324 25.28 18.91 -6.91
C THR A 324 25.37 17.79 -7.96
N THR A 325 26.46 17.73 -8.74
CA THR A 325 26.63 16.70 -9.78
C THR A 325 26.79 15.32 -9.18
N ILE A 326 27.58 15.20 -8.11
CA ILE A 326 27.76 13.93 -7.39
C ILE A 326 26.41 13.43 -6.87
N LEU A 327 25.59 14.31 -6.28
CA LEU A 327 24.26 13.93 -5.77
C LEU A 327 23.31 13.47 -6.89
N ILE A 328 23.27 14.18 -8.03
CA ILE A 328 22.45 13.78 -9.19
C ILE A 328 22.87 12.41 -9.71
N CYS A 329 24.18 12.22 -9.92
CA CYS A 329 24.74 10.95 -10.38
C CYS A 329 24.47 9.83 -9.37
N PHE A 330 24.54 10.11 -8.07
CA PHE A 330 24.24 9.14 -7.03
C PHE A 330 22.76 8.73 -7.04
N VAL A 331 21.83 9.69 -7.05
CA VAL A 331 20.39 9.41 -7.05
C VAL A 331 19.98 8.66 -8.31
N GLY A 332 20.38 9.14 -9.50
CA GLY A 332 20.11 8.44 -10.76
C GLY A 332 20.79 7.07 -10.83
N GLY A 333 22.03 6.99 -10.36
CA GLY A 333 22.83 5.78 -10.31
C GLY A 333 22.19 4.68 -9.46
N ILE A 334 21.58 5.00 -8.32
CA ILE A 334 20.86 4.02 -7.48
C ILE A 334 19.78 3.30 -8.29
N PHE A 335 18.94 4.03 -9.04
CA PHE A 335 17.87 3.42 -9.83
C PHE A 335 18.41 2.61 -11.01
N VAL A 336 19.47 3.09 -11.67
CA VAL A 336 20.12 2.36 -12.78
C VAL A 336 20.74 1.06 -12.27
N VAL A 337 21.51 1.10 -11.18
CA VAL A 337 22.10 -0.09 -10.56
C VAL A 337 21.00 -1.05 -10.11
N ALA A 338 19.93 -0.55 -9.47
CA ALA A 338 18.80 -1.35 -9.06
C ALA A 338 18.12 -2.06 -10.26
N ALA A 339 17.97 -1.39 -11.40
CA ALA A 339 17.42 -2.02 -12.60
C ALA A 339 18.35 -3.09 -13.18
N ILE A 340 19.67 -2.87 -13.18
CA ILE A 340 20.66 -3.84 -13.69
C ILE A 340 20.66 -5.13 -12.85
N ILE A 341 20.56 -5.03 -11.53
CA ILE A 341 20.53 -6.21 -10.64
C ILE A 341 19.18 -6.94 -10.68
N HIS A 342 18.16 -6.38 -11.34
CA HIS A 342 16.83 -6.99 -11.55
C HIS A 342 16.54 -7.19 -13.05
N PRO A 343 17.26 -8.10 -13.75
CA PRO A 343 17.19 -8.24 -15.21
C PRO A 343 15.84 -8.72 -15.75
N MET A 344 14.94 -9.24 -14.92
CA MET A 344 13.59 -9.59 -15.35
C MET A 344 12.65 -8.37 -15.44
N GLU A 345 13.02 -7.26 -14.80
CA GLU A 345 12.18 -6.06 -14.65
C GLU A 345 12.93 -4.78 -15.02
N TRP A 346 14.12 -4.87 -15.63
CA TRP A 346 14.93 -3.69 -15.94
C TRP A 346 14.18 -2.65 -16.77
N THR A 347 13.23 -3.08 -17.60
CA THR A 347 12.38 -2.20 -18.43
C THR A 347 11.47 -1.30 -17.60
N CYS A 348 11.22 -1.62 -16.33
CA CYS A 348 10.46 -0.75 -15.42
C CYS A 348 11.17 0.59 -15.17
N ILE A 349 12.48 0.73 -15.44
CA ILE A 349 13.20 2.01 -15.36
C ILE A 349 12.78 3.00 -16.45
N LEU A 350 12.29 2.52 -17.61
CA LEU A 350 11.96 3.36 -18.76
C LEU A 350 10.92 4.45 -18.43
N PRO A 351 9.82 4.15 -17.71
CA PRO A 351 8.90 5.18 -17.24
C PRO A 351 9.38 5.98 -16.02
N GLY A 352 10.63 5.81 -15.56
CA GLY A 352 11.15 6.50 -14.38
C GLY A 352 11.10 8.03 -14.45
N LEU A 353 11.27 8.63 -15.64
CA LEU A 353 11.11 10.08 -15.80
C LEU A 353 9.69 10.56 -15.49
N LEU A 354 8.67 9.79 -15.88
CA LEU A 354 7.28 10.09 -15.54
C LEU A 354 7.07 10.09 -14.03
N TYR A 355 7.73 9.19 -13.31
CA TYR A 355 7.70 9.16 -11.86
C TYR A 355 8.26 10.44 -11.25
N PHE A 356 9.44 10.91 -11.71
CA PHE A 356 10.04 12.15 -11.21
C PHE A 356 9.20 13.39 -11.54
N PHE A 357 8.56 13.46 -12.71
CA PHE A 357 7.63 14.55 -13.05
C PHE A 357 6.38 14.54 -12.16
N ALA A 358 5.90 13.37 -11.76
CA ALA A 358 4.72 13.23 -10.92
C ALA A 358 4.99 13.46 -9.42
N VAL A 359 6.23 13.69 -8.99
CA VAL A 359 6.59 13.85 -7.56
C VAL A 359 5.72 14.88 -6.82
N PRO A 360 5.48 16.12 -7.31
CA PRO A 360 4.62 17.06 -6.60
C PRO A 360 3.15 16.64 -6.59
N ALA A 361 2.69 15.96 -7.65
CA ALA A 361 1.33 15.44 -7.70
C ALA A 361 1.11 14.43 -6.56
N VAL A 362 2.03 13.50 -6.37
CA VAL A 362 1.88 12.45 -5.34
C VAL A 362 2.32 12.88 -3.94
N SER A 363 3.31 13.78 -3.82
CA SER A 363 3.83 14.23 -2.53
C SER A 363 3.09 15.43 -1.97
N VAL A 364 2.53 16.31 -2.80
CA VAL A 364 1.82 17.51 -2.35
C VAL A 364 0.32 17.36 -2.55
N VAL A 365 -0.14 17.31 -3.81
CA VAL A 365 -1.57 17.37 -4.15
C VAL A 365 -2.32 16.16 -3.58
N LEU A 366 -1.80 14.96 -3.81
CA LEU A 366 -2.38 13.73 -3.29
C LEU A 366 -2.35 13.67 -1.77
N MET A 367 -1.32 14.21 -1.11
CA MET A 367 -1.25 14.21 0.36
C MET A 367 -2.32 15.14 0.96
N VAL A 368 -2.50 16.34 0.39
CA VAL A 368 -3.59 17.26 0.76
C VAL A 368 -4.95 16.60 0.52
N TYR A 369 -5.15 15.95 -0.63
CA TYR A 369 -6.39 15.24 -0.94
C TYR A 369 -6.66 14.09 0.04
N ALA A 370 -5.63 13.29 0.35
CA ALA A 370 -5.74 12.11 1.20
C ALA A 370 -6.07 12.47 2.65
N ILE A 371 -5.34 13.44 3.22
CA ILE A 371 -5.56 13.90 4.60
C ILE A 371 -6.87 14.69 4.70
N GLY A 372 -7.14 15.57 3.73
CA GLY A 372 -8.35 16.37 3.69
C GLY A 372 -9.63 15.54 3.63
N ASN A 373 -9.58 14.41 2.92
CA ASN A 373 -10.70 13.46 2.80
C ASN A 373 -10.52 12.21 3.68
N ILE A 374 -9.81 12.30 4.80
CA ILE A 374 -9.56 11.16 5.69
C ILE A 374 -10.83 10.54 6.27
N HIS A 375 -11.95 11.26 6.27
CA HIS A 375 -13.24 10.75 6.72
C HIS A 375 -13.90 9.79 5.70
N VAL A 376 -13.46 9.82 4.43
CA VAL A 376 -14.07 9.02 3.36
C VAL A 376 -13.46 7.62 3.32
N THR A 377 -14.26 6.63 3.70
CA THR A 377 -13.84 5.22 3.76
C THR A 377 -14.35 4.34 2.62
N SER A 378 -15.05 4.93 1.64
CA SER A 378 -15.56 4.21 0.46
C SER A 378 -14.42 3.83 -0.50
N TRP A 379 -14.60 2.69 -1.17
CA TRP A 379 -13.67 2.16 -2.18
C TRP A 379 -13.77 2.81 -3.55
N GLY A 380 -14.76 3.69 -3.79
CA GLY A 380 -15.10 4.15 -5.14
C GLY A 380 -15.81 3.05 -5.94
N THR A 381 -15.67 3.07 -7.26
CA THR A 381 -16.41 2.30 -8.30
C THR A 381 -16.67 0.80 -8.05
N ARG A 382 -16.04 0.16 -7.06
CA ARG A 382 -16.28 -1.23 -6.64
C ARG A 382 -17.45 -1.40 -5.66
N GLU A 383 -17.90 -0.33 -5.01
CA GLU A 383 -19.13 -0.29 -4.22
C GLU A 383 -20.27 0.18 -5.13
N GLY A 384 -20.63 -0.64 -6.13
CA GLY A 384 -21.73 -0.31 -7.02
C GLY A 384 -22.97 0.09 -6.22
N THR A 385 -23.50 1.28 -6.51
CA THR A 385 -24.92 1.58 -6.29
C THR A 385 -25.69 0.39 -6.82
N VAL A 386 -26.45 -0.27 -5.94
CA VAL A 386 -27.36 -1.33 -6.35
C VAL A 386 -28.34 -0.68 -7.31
N ASP A 387 -28.10 -0.85 -8.60
CA ASP A 387 -29.03 -0.45 -9.63
C ASP A 387 -30.28 -1.30 -9.41
N LYS A 388 -31.33 -0.69 -8.87
CA LYS A 388 -32.62 -1.34 -8.57
C LYS A 388 -33.32 -1.90 -9.83
N LYS A 389 -32.69 -1.84 -11.00
CA LYS A 389 -33.27 -2.18 -12.31
C LYS A 389 -32.81 -3.49 -12.93
N GLN A 390 -31.89 -4.25 -12.32
CA GLN A 390 -31.63 -5.64 -12.75
C GLN A 390 -32.15 -6.66 -11.74
N LYS A 391 -33.48 -6.80 -11.66
CA LYS A 391 -34.11 -8.06 -11.23
C LYS A 391 -33.96 -9.09 -12.35
N GLY A 392 -32.74 -9.59 -12.54
CA GLY A 392 -32.47 -10.78 -13.33
C GLY A 392 -32.54 -12.00 -12.42
N LYS A 393 -33.52 -12.88 -12.69
CA LYS A 393 -33.80 -14.20 -12.06
C LYS A 393 -33.06 -14.48 -10.74
N GLU A 394 -33.75 -14.24 -9.62
CA GLU A 394 -33.36 -14.77 -8.31
C GLU A 394 -33.25 -16.29 -8.41
N VAL A 395 -32.04 -16.82 -8.22
CA VAL A 395 -31.81 -18.24 -7.98
C VAL A 395 -31.86 -18.44 -6.48
N GLU A 396 -32.95 -19.02 -5.97
CA GLU A 396 -33.05 -19.47 -4.59
C GLU A 396 -32.12 -20.68 -4.37
N CYS A 397 -30.87 -20.46 -3.95
CA CYS A 397 -30.07 -21.52 -3.33
C CYS A 397 -30.42 -21.55 -1.82
N GLY A 398 -31.16 -22.58 -1.41
CA GLY A 398 -31.47 -22.85 0.00
C GLY A 398 -30.21 -23.06 0.86
N PHE A 399 -30.32 -22.72 2.14
CA PHE A 399 -29.21 -22.81 3.11
C PHE A 399 -28.75 -24.27 3.25
N GLY A 400 -27.54 -24.59 2.76
CA GLY A 400 -26.91 -25.91 2.93
C GLY A 400 -26.78 -26.79 1.68
N THR A 401 -27.25 -26.34 0.51
CA THR A 401 -27.16 -27.14 -0.73
C THR A 401 -25.91 -26.80 -1.56
N VAL A 402 -25.18 -27.81 -2.02
CA VAL A 402 -24.06 -27.67 -2.97
C VAL A 402 -24.63 -27.31 -4.34
N CYS A 403 -24.55 -26.05 -4.76
CA CYS A 403 -25.01 -25.62 -6.08
C CYS A 403 -23.99 -26.11 -7.13
N ARG A 404 -24.35 -27.13 -7.93
CA ARG A 404 -23.55 -27.62 -9.06
C ARG A 404 -23.80 -26.70 -10.25
N TYR A 405 -22.75 -26.11 -10.79
CA TYR A 405 -22.77 -25.57 -12.14
C TYR A 405 -22.61 -26.76 -13.09
N ASN A 406 -23.57 -26.97 -14.00
CA ASN A 406 -23.25 -27.69 -15.22
C ASN A 406 -22.45 -26.70 -16.07
N MET A 407 -21.18 -27.02 -16.31
CA MET A 407 -20.34 -26.28 -17.28
C MET A 407 -20.93 -26.40 -18.68
#